data_AF-A0A970Q3N8-F1
#
_entry.id   AF-A0A970Q3N8-F1
#
_cell.length_a   1.000
_cell.length_b   1.000
_cell.length_c   1.000
_cell.angle_alpha   90.00
_cell.angle_beta   90.00
_cell.angle_gamma   90.00
#
_symmetry.space_group_name_H-M   'P 1'
#
loop_
_entity.id
_entity.type
_entity.pdbx_description
1 polymer ?
#
loop_
_entity_poly.entity_id
_entity_poly.type
_entity_poly.pdbx_seq_one_letter_code
_entity_poly.pdbx_strand_id
1 'polypeptide(L)'
;MLRKTVLVLLCVVLVFSLAACNAKRKINEKIAEKVTEGVLEKIAGDGTEIDISEGGITFEGEGGEKITFGSDEWPKGGAADLIPEFKKGSIVSAVNANPGCVIVLEDVEKKDVEDYIKKVKEKGFTEEAMDLSGSDGFTNYVAGLDEKTFIAVVYDKENKGLSINVKIDE
;
A
#
# COMPACT_ATOMS: atom_id res chain seq x y z
N MET A 1 -17.22 -7.16 -32.37
CA MET A 1 -16.33 -7.07 -31.19
C MET A 1 -17.00 -6.42 -29.98
N LEU A 2 -17.88 -5.42 -30.16
CA LEU A 2 -18.59 -4.73 -29.07
C LEU A 2 -19.47 -5.64 -28.16
N ARG A 3 -20.10 -6.70 -28.70
CA ARG A 3 -20.95 -7.61 -27.90
C ARG A 3 -20.20 -8.39 -26.81
N LYS A 4 -18.92 -8.73 -27.03
CA LYS A 4 -18.10 -9.45 -26.04
C LYS A 4 -17.51 -8.48 -25.02
N THR A 5 -17.07 -7.31 -25.47
CA THR A 5 -16.51 -6.26 -24.59
C THR A 5 -17.55 -5.66 -23.66
N VAL A 6 -18.78 -5.42 -24.13
CA VAL A 6 -19.89 -4.95 -23.29
C VAL A 6 -20.31 -6.01 -22.26
N LEU A 7 -20.26 -7.29 -22.61
CA LEU A 7 -20.57 -8.38 -21.69
C LEU A 7 -19.52 -8.48 -20.58
N VAL A 8 -18.23 -8.35 -20.91
CA VAL A 8 -17.13 -8.34 -19.94
C VAL A 8 -17.23 -7.12 -19.02
N LEU A 9 -17.51 -5.94 -19.57
CA LEU A 9 -17.68 -4.71 -18.78
C LEU A 9 -18.89 -4.83 -17.82
N LEU A 10 -19.99 -5.42 -18.27
CA LEU A 10 -21.19 -5.65 -17.46
C LEU A 10 -20.90 -6.63 -16.31
N CYS A 11 -20.14 -7.71 -16.58
CA CYS A 11 -19.73 -8.65 -15.55
C CYS A 11 -18.80 -8.02 -14.51
N VAL A 12 -17.88 -7.14 -14.93
CA VAL A 12 -16.99 -6.41 -14.01
C VAL A 12 -17.79 -5.47 -13.10
N VAL A 13 -18.76 -4.72 -13.65
CA VAL A 13 -19.63 -3.83 -12.86
C VAL A 13 -20.51 -4.59 -11.86
N LEU A 14 -20.99 -5.79 -12.21
CA LEU A 14 -21.75 -6.66 -11.31
C LEU A 14 -20.89 -7.25 -10.17
N VAL A 15 -19.60 -7.44 -10.39
CA VAL A 15 -18.67 -7.89 -9.35
C VAL A 15 -18.33 -6.76 -8.38
N PHE A 16 -18.19 -5.52 -8.89
CA PHE A 16 -17.95 -4.35 -8.03
C PHE A 16 -19.15 -3.93 -7.19
N SER A 17 -20.39 -4.21 -7.63
CA SER A 17 -21.58 -3.94 -6.82
C SER A 17 -21.75 -4.87 -5.61
N LEU A 18 -21.08 -6.04 -5.60
CA LEU A 18 -21.07 -6.97 -4.48
C LEU A 18 -20.04 -6.61 -3.39
N ALA A 19 -19.07 -5.73 -3.69
CA ALA A 19 -18.09 -5.24 -2.72
C ALA A 19 -18.61 -4.06 -1.86
N ALA A 20 -19.75 -3.46 -2.23
CA ALA A 20 -20.32 -2.30 -1.54
C ALA A 20 -21.35 -2.66 -0.43
N CYS A 21 -21.56 -3.95 -0.14
CA CYS A 21 -22.51 -4.39 0.88
C CYS A 21 -21.80 -5.13 2.03
N ASN A 22 -21.24 -4.36 2.96
CA ASN A 22 -21.22 -4.63 4.41
C ASN A 22 -20.94 -6.08 4.89
N ALA A 23 -19.98 -6.80 4.30
CA ALA A 23 -19.63 -8.17 4.68
C ALA A 23 -18.34 -8.25 5.53
N LYS A 24 -18.19 -7.37 6.53
CA LYS A 24 -17.17 -7.50 7.59
C LYS A 24 -17.55 -8.58 8.63
N ARG A 25 -18.19 -9.68 8.22
CA ARG A 25 -18.67 -10.71 9.15
C ARG A 25 -18.67 -12.11 8.49
N LYS A 26 -17.69 -12.95 8.89
CA LYS A 26 -17.49 -14.39 8.56
C LYS A 26 -16.66 -14.76 7.31
N ILE A 27 -15.51 -14.13 7.08
CA ILE A 27 -14.49 -14.68 6.16
C ILE A 27 -13.36 -15.42 6.91
N ASN A 28 -13.35 -15.41 8.26
CA ASN A 28 -12.23 -15.96 9.06
C ASN A 28 -12.23 -17.47 9.35
N GLU A 29 -13.09 -18.31 8.78
CA GLU A 29 -13.11 -19.74 9.21
C GLU A 29 -13.21 -20.81 8.11
N LYS A 30 -13.08 -20.51 6.81
CA LYS A 30 -13.15 -21.57 5.76
C LYS A 30 -12.23 -21.46 4.55
N ILE A 31 -11.32 -20.49 4.49
CA ILE A 31 -10.36 -20.40 3.38
C ILE A 31 -9.09 -21.24 3.67
N ALA A 32 -8.81 -21.55 4.94
CA ALA A 32 -7.60 -22.26 5.34
C ALA A 32 -7.55 -23.75 4.93
N GLU A 33 -8.67 -24.43 4.65
CA GLU A 33 -8.66 -25.90 4.54
C GLU A 33 -8.84 -26.50 3.13
N LYS A 34 -8.92 -25.72 2.04
CA LYS A 34 -9.12 -26.32 0.69
C LYS A 34 -8.37 -25.70 -0.48
N VAL A 35 -7.42 -24.80 -0.25
CA VAL A 35 -6.45 -24.40 -1.27
C VAL A 35 -5.22 -25.29 -1.13
N THR A 36 -5.46 -26.57 -1.36
CA THR A 36 -4.46 -27.64 -1.31
C THR A 36 -3.59 -27.52 -2.56
N GLU A 37 -2.41 -26.95 -2.40
CA GLU A 37 -1.11 -27.19 -3.08
C GLU A 37 -1.01 -27.19 -4.62
N GLY A 38 -1.99 -27.66 -5.40
CA GLY A 38 -1.80 -27.95 -6.83
C GLY A 38 -2.07 -26.85 -7.86
N VAL A 39 -2.58 -25.67 -7.45
CA VAL A 39 -2.92 -24.58 -8.41
C VAL A 39 -1.92 -23.42 -8.38
N LEU A 40 -1.21 -23.23 -7.28
CA LEU A 40 -0.23 -22.14 -7.13
C LEU A 40 1.09 -22.44 -7.85
N GLU A 41 1.55 -23.70 -7.84
CA GLU A 41 2.79 -24.15 -8.49
C GLU A 41 2.83 -23.86 -10.00
N LYS A 42 1.67 -23.87 -10.67
CA LYS A 42 1.59 -23.63 -12.12
C LYS A 42 1.69 -22.16 -12.53
N ILE A 43 1.56 -21.23 -11.59
CA ILE A 43 1.57 -19.79 -11.87
C ILE A 43 2.93 -19.17 -11.51
N ALA A 44 3.60 -19.68 -10.46
CA ALA A 44 4.76 -19.02 -9.87
C ALA A 44 6.14 -19.54 -10.35
N GLY A 45 6.19 -20.67 -11.06
CA GLY A 45 7.46 -21.29 -11.46
C GLY A 45 8.18 -21.96 -10.29
N ASP A 46 8.91 -23.05 -10.58
CA ASP A 46 9.63 -23.84 -9.58
C ASP A 46 10.59 -22.95 -8.75
N GLY A 47 10.38 -22.90 -7.43
CA GLY A 47 11.35 -22.34 -6.47
C GLY A 47 10.95 -21.08 -5.71
N THR A 48 9.73 -20.56 -5.87
CA THR A 48 9.25 -19.43 -5.06
C THR A 48 8.73 -19.89 -3.69
N GLU A 49 9.44 -19.53 -2.62
CA GLU A 49 8.92 -19.65 -1.26
C GLU A 49 7.79 -18.63 -1.08
N ILE A 50 6.56 -19.12 -0.95
CA ILE A 50 5.38 -18.30 -0.68
C ILE A 50 5.17 -18.31 0.83
N ASP A 51 5.62 -17.25 1.50
CA ASP A 51 5.26 -17.01 2.90
C ASP A 51 3.87 -16.36 2.93
N ILE A 52 2.84 -17.17 3.17
CA ILE A 52 1.48 -16.71 3.42
C ILE A 52 1.38 -16.40 4.92
N SER A 53 1.94 -15.27 5.33
CA SER A 53 1.56 -14.67 6.60
C SER A 53 0.14 -14.10 6.49
N GLU A 54 -0.60 -14.11 7.59
CA GLU A 54 -2.06 -13.88 7.70
C GLU A 54 -2.55 -12.50 7.21
N GLY A 55 -1.69 -11.66 6.65
CA GLY A 55 -1.97 -10.28 6.27
C GLY A 55 -1.67 -9.91 4.81
N GLY A 56 -0.94 -10.68 4.01
CA GLY A 56 -0.61 -10.25 2.64
C GLY A 56 0.12 -11.29 1.80
N ILE A 57 0.29 -11.00 0.50
CA ILE A 57 1.06 -11.85 -0.42
C ILE A 57 2.38 -11.15 -0.73
N THR A 58 3.50 -11.76 -0.35
CA THR A 58 4.84 -11.28 -0.72
C THR A 58 5.42 -12.15 -1.82
N PHE A 59 5.85 -11.52 -2.91
CA PHE A 59 6.57 -12.14 -4.01
C PHE A 59 8.02 -11.68 -3.98
N GLU A 60 8.96 -12.61 -4.01
CA GLU A 60 10.38 -12.30 -4.18
C GLU A 60 10.80 -12.69 -5.60
N GLY A 61 11.20 -11.71 -6.40
CA GLY A 61 11.73 -11.96 -7.74
C GLY A 61 13.17 -12.48 -7.69
N GLU A 62 13.65 -13.10 -8.78
CA GLU A 62 15.02 -13.62 -8.89
C GLU A 62 16.11 -12.55 -8.68
N GLY A 63 15.76 -11.26 -8.78
CA GLY A 63 16.62 -10.10 -8.51
C GLY A 63 16.66 -9.63 -7.05
N GLY A 64 15.98 -10.31 -6.11
CA GLY A 64 15.90 -9.93 -4.68
C GLY A 64 14.90 -8.81 -4.37
N GLU A 65 14.13 -8.40 -5.36
CA GLU A 65 13.03 -7.44 -5.22
C GLU A 65 11.81 -8.11 -4.60
N LYS A 66 11.34 -7.57 -3.46
CA LYS A 66 10.18 -8.06 -2.72
C LYS A 66 8.97 -7.18 -3.02
N ILE A 67 7.93 -7.77 -3.58
CA ILE A 67 6.64 -7.14 -3.80
C ILE A 67 5.65 -7.66 -2.79
N THR A 68 5.29 -6.84 -1.81
CA THR A 68 4.26 -7.17 -0.83
C THR A 68 2.94 -6.54 -1.24
N PHE A 69 1.86 -7.32 -1.25
CA PHE A 69 0.49 -6.86 -1.50
C PHE A 69 -0.37 -7.07 -0.27
N GLY A 70 -1.02 -6.00 0.19
CA GLY A 70 -2.13 -6.07 1.15
C GLY A 70 -1.73 -6.30 2.61
N SER A 71 -0.44 -6.35 2.91
CA SER A 71 0.12 -6.52 4.27
C SER A 71 -0.39 -5.47 5.25
N ASP A 72 -0.64 -5.90 6.49
CA ASP A 72 -0.89 -5.08 7.68
C ASP A 72 0.42 -4.71 8.43
N GLU A 73 1.56 -5.23 7.97
CA GLU A 73 2.90 -4.85 8.41
C GLU A 73 3.53 -3.78 7.52
N TRP A 74 4.46 -3.02 8.11
CA TRP A 74 5.26 -2.04 7.40
C TRP A 74 6.19 -2.72 6.39
N PRO A 75 6.21 -2.29 5.12
CA PRO A 75 7.03 -2.92 4.09
C PRO A 75 8.53 -2.75 4.37
N LYS A 76 9.32 -3.73 3.95
CA LYS A 76 10.79 -3.75 4.09
C LYS A 76 11.45 -3.77 2.72
N GLY A 77 12.64 -3.18 2.59
CA GLY A 77 13.41 -3.17 1.35
C GLY A 77 12.97 -2.07 0.38
N GLY A 78 13.73 -1.89 -0.70
CA GLY A 78 13.38 -0.98 -1.80
C GLY A 78 13.13 0.47 -1.34
N ALA A 79 12.10 1.10 -1.91
CA ALA A 79 11.72 2.48 -1.59
C ALA A 79 11.24 2.67 -0.13
N ALA A 80 10.77 1.61 0.55
CA ALA A 80 10.35 1.69 1.94
C ALA A 80 11.50 1.98 2.92
N ASP A 81 12.72 1.53 2.62
CA ASP A 81 13.90 1.74 3.48
C ASP A 81 14.37 3.21 3.50
N LEU A 82 13.92 4.01 2.53
CA LEU A 82 14.25 5.44 2.42
C LEU A 82 13.47 6.29 3.42
N ILE A 83 12.34 5.80 3.93
CA ILE A 83 11.44 6.55 4.79
C ILE A 83 11.43 6.01 6.23
N PRO A 84 11.16 6.85 7.24
CA PRO A 84 11.00 6.37 8.61
C PRO A 84 9.73 5.51 8.72
N GLU A 85 9.72 4.55 9.64
CA GLU A 85 8.55 3.71 9.90
C GLU A 85 7.43 4.51 10.61
N PHE A 86 6.18 4.39 10.13
CA PHE A 86 5.00 4.90 10.80
C PHE A 86 4.37 3.82 11.69
N LYS A 87 4.40 4.03 13.01
CA LYS A 87 4.02 3.01 14.02
C LYS A 87 2.61 3.18 14.62
N LYS A 88 1.79 4.05 14.03
CA LYS A 88 0.48 4.46 14.58
C LYS A 88 -0.63 4.13 13.58
N GLY A 89 -1.84 3.92 14.08
CA GLY A 89 -2.95 3.44 13.26
C GLY A 89 -2.77 1.99 12.80
N SER A 90 -3.57 1.58 11.83
CA SER A 90 -3.60 0.24 11.25
C SER A 90 -3.28 0.32 9.76
N ILE A 91 -2.30 -0.44 9.28
CA ILE A 91 -2.01 -0.53 7.85
C ILE A 91 -3.14 -1.35 7.20
N VAL A 92 -3.82 -0.78 6.22
CA VAL A 92 -4.88 -1.45 5.46
C VAL A 92 -4.41 -1.93 4.09
N SER A 93 -3.30 -1.38 3.61
CA SER A 93 -2.63 -1.81 2.39
C SER A 93 -1.21 -1.28 2.35
N ALA A 94 -0.25 -2.15 2.05
CA ALA A 94 1.09 -1.76 1.66
C ALA A 94 1.43 -2.41 0.32
N VAL A 95 2.00 -1.62 -0.58
CA VAL A 95 2.60 -2.06 -1.84
C VAL A 95 3.99 -1.47 -1.93
N ASN A 96 5.00 -2.31 -1.98
CA ASN A 96 6.39 -1.89 -2.11
C ASN A 96 6.99 -2.63 -3.30
N ALA A 97 7.46 -1.90 -4.32
CA ALA A 97 8.11 -2.47 -5.48
C ALA A 97 8.99 -1.39 -6.07
N ASN A 98 10.28 -1.63 -6.31
CA ASN A 98 11.07 -0.61 -6.97
C ASN A 98 10.46 -0.28 -8.34
N PRO A 99 10.24 1.02 -8.66
CA PRO A 99 10.82 2.19 -8.00
C PRO A 99 9.87 2.98 -7.05
N GLY A 100 8.83 2.37 -6.46
CA GLY A 100 7.89 3.05 -5.57
C GLY A 100 7.38 2.26 -4.36
N CYS A 101 6.88 2.97 -3.37
CA CYS A 101 6.24 2.41 -2.19
C CYS A 101 4.97 3.19 -1.87
N VAL A 102 3.87 2.49 -1.63
CA VAL A 102 2.58 3.05 -1.24
C VAL A 102 2.10 2.35 0.01
N ILE A 103 1.82 3.11 1.06
CA ILE A 103 1.34 2.62 2.35
C ILE A 103 0.07 3.40 2.69
N VAL A 104 -1.00 2.68 2.99
CA VAL A 104 -2.29 3.24 3.38
C VAL A 104 -2.63 2.75 4.78
N LEU A 105 -2.96 3.70 5.66
CA LEU A 105 -3.31 3.44 7.04
C LEU A 105 -4.65 4.10 7.41
N GLU A 106 -5.35 3.48 8.34
CA GLU A 106 -6.55 4.02 8.99
C GLU A 106 -6.33 4.22 10.50
N ASP A 107 -7.29 4.87 11.16
CA ASP A 107 -7.24 5.16 12.60
C ASP A 107 -5.99 5.94 13.05
N VAL A 108 -5.50 6.85 12.20
CA VAL A 108 -4.32 7.67 12.48
C VAL A 108 -4.72 9.00 13.10
N GLU A 109 -4.04 9.40 14.19
CA GLU A 109 -4.26 10.70 14.81
C GLU A 109 -3.42 11.80 14.14
N LYS A 110 -4.01 13.00 13.98
CA LYS A 110 -3.36 14.16 13.36
C LYS A 110 -1.98 14.47 13.94
N LYS A 111 -1.83 14.37 15.26
CA LYS A 111 -0.57 14.64 15.95
C LYS A 111 0.54 13.67 15.54
N ASP A 112 0.20 12.40 15.33
CA ASP A 112 1.17 11.38 14.90
C ASP A 112 1.65 11.65 13.46
N VAL A 113 0.76 12.15 12.59
CA VAL A 113 1.12 12.61 11.23
C VAL A 113 2.06 13.80 11.28
N GLU A 114 1.77 14.81 12.11
CA GLU A 114 2.63 15.99 12.28
C GLU A 114 4.03 15.60 12.77
N ASP A 115 4.12 14.66 13.72
CA ASP A 115 5.39 14.17 14.22
C ASP A 115 6.12 13.28 13.19
N TYR A 116 5.39 12.56 12.35
CA TYR A 116 5.96 11.80 11.25
C TYR A 116 6.55 12.71 10.16
N ILE A 117 5.85 13.77 9.76
CA ILE A 117 6.36 14.75 8.78
C ILE A 117 7.68 15.37 9.27
N LYS A 118 7.84 15.60 10.59
CA LYS A 118 9.13 16.04 11.15
C LYS A 118 10.24 15.01 10.93
N LYS A 119 9.97 13.72 11.17
CA LYS A 119 10.93 12.63 10.93
C LYS A 119 11.28 12.48 9.45
N VAL A 120 10.31 12.68 8.55
CA VAL A 120 10.52 12.70 7.10
C VAL A 120 11.47 13.83 6.73
N LYS A 121 11.27 15.04 7.27
CA LYS A 121 12.18 16.18 7.10
C LYS A 121 13.58 15.90 7.65
N GLU A 122 13.68 15.28 8.83
CA GLU A 122 14.96 14.85 9.42
C GLU A 122 15.69 13.79 8.58
N LYS A 123 14.97 13.03 7.76
CA LYS A 123 15.52 12.08 6.80
C LYS A 123 16.02 12.71 5.50
N GLY A 124 15.86 14.02 5.33
CA GLY A 124 16.38 14.77 4.20
C GLY A 124 15.37 15.05 3.09
N PHE A 125 14.11 14.62 3.23
CA PHE A 125 13.06 14.98 2.29
C PHE A 125 12.66 16.45 2.51
N THR A 126 13.43 17.37 1.95
CA THR A 126 13.22 18.82 2.10
C THR A 126 13.32 19.59 0.78
N GLU A 127 13.76 18.94 -0.31
CA GLU A 127 13.89 19.58 -1.62
C GLU A 127 12.50 19.86 -2.22
N GLU A 128 12.35 21.05 -2.82
CA GLU A 128 11.09 21.51 -3.44
C GLU A 128 9.84 21.31 -2.58
N ALA A 129 9.98 21.40 -1.25
CA ALA A 129 8.92 21.02 -0.33
C ALA A 129 7.65 21.87 -0.48
N MET A 130 6.52 21.19 -0.65
CA MET A 130 5.17 21.74 -0.58
C MET A 130 4.50 21.23 0.70
N ASP A 131 4.23 22.15 1.62
CA ASP A 131 3.56 21.85 2.90
C ASP A 131 2.21 22.57 2.97
N LEU A 132 1.14 21.80 2.74
CA LEU A 132 -0.25 22.24 2.83
C LEU A 132 -0.93 21.68 4.09
N SER A 133 -0.17 21.47 5.17
CA SER A 133 -0.70 20.97 6.44
C SER A 133 -1.74 21.89 7.09
N GLY A 134 -1.78 23.16 6.68
CA GLY A 134 -2.71 24.19 7.15
C GLY A 134 -4.07 24.22 6.46
N SER A 135 -4.29 23.42 5.41
CA SER A 135 -5.57 23.38 4.69
C SER A 135 -6.67 22.70 5.51
N ASP A 136 -7.92 23.12 5.30
CA ASP A 136 -9.09 22.46 5.89
C ASP A 136 -9.26 21.06 5.27
N GLY A 137 -9.66 20.08 6.09
CA GLY A 137 -9.91 18.69 5.67
C GLY A 137 -8.67 17.82 5.46
N PHE A 138 -7.56 18.37 4.98
CA PHE A 138 -6.36 17.57 4.66
C PHE A 138 -5.06 18.14 5.26
N THR A 139 -4.11 17.25 5.48
CA THR A 139 -2.70 17.59 5.65
C THR A 139 -1.95 16.96 4.47
N ASN A 140 -1.27 17.77 3.66
CA ASN A 140 -0.48 17.28 2.54
C ASN A 140 0.95 17.80 2.67
N TYR A 141 1.92 16.89 2.63
CA TYR A 141 3.34 17.21 2.59
C TYR A 141 4.00 16.46 1.45
N VAL A 142 4.60 17.20 0.51
CA VAL A 142 5.33 16.64 -0.64
C VAL A 142 6.73 17.22 -0.61
N ALA A 143 7.76 16.40 -0.78
CA ALA A 143 9.15 16.85 -0.87
C ALA A 143 10.03 15.82 -1.58
N GLY A 144 11.13 16.30 -2.16
CA GLY A 144 12.21 15.47 -2.68
C GLY A 144 13.28 15.22 -1.61
N LEU A 145 13.90 14.05 -1.67
CA LEU A 145 15.20 13.77 -1.03
C LEU A 145 16.35 14.21 -1.95
N ASP A 146 16.16 14.04 -3.26
CA ASP A 146 17.05 14.44 -4.34
C ASP A 146 16.23 14.64 -5.63
N GLU A 147 16.87 14.83 -6.78
CA GLU A 147 16.20 15.05 -8.08
C GLU A 147 15.32 13.88 -8.56
N LYS A 148 15.49 12.68 -7.99
CA LYS A 148 14.80 11.47 -8.43
C LYS A 148 13.86 10.92 -7.38
N THR A 149 14.13 11.16 -6.10
CA THR A 149 13.43 10.51 -5.00
C THR A 149 12.47 11.47 -4.33
N PHE A 150 11.18 11.15 -4.32
CA PHE A 150 10.12 12.00 -3.79
C PHE A 150 9.23 11.25 -2.80
N ILE A 151 8.73 11.97 -1.80
CA ILE A 151 7.70 11.52 -0.87
C ILE A 151 6.46 12.41 -0.96
N ALA A 152 5.27 11.79 -0.85
CA ALA A 152 4.01 12.47 -0.59
C ALA A 152 3.30 11.82 0.60
N VAL A 153 3.04 12.63 1.63
CA VAL A 153 2.30 12.28 2.84
C VAL A 153 0.96 13.01 2.79
N VAL A 154 -0.12 12.26 2.60
CA VAL A 154 -1.48 12.80 2.49
C VAL A 154 -2.32 12.23 3.64
N TYR A 155 -2.86 13.11 4.47
CA TYR A 155 -3.71 12.75 5.59
C TYR A 155 -5.08 13.41 5.46
N ASP A 156 -6.11 12.59 5.46
CA ASP A 156 -7.51 12.98 5.55
C ASP A 156 -7.89 13.13 7.03
N LYS A 157 -8.14 14.37 7.46
CA LYS A 157 -8.44 14.70 8.86
C LYS A 157 -9.82 14.18 9.28
N GLU A 158 -10.77 14.07 8.34
CA GLU A 158 -12.13 13.63 8.61
C GLU A 158 -12.19 12.12 8.78
N ASN A 159 -11.56 11.39 7.87
CA ASN A 159 -11.57 9.92 7.86
C ASN A 159 -10.43 9.29 8.65
N LYS A 160 -9.52 10.10 9.22
CA LYS A 160 -8.30 9.64 9.91
C LYS A 160 -7.46 8.68 9.05
N GLY A 161 -7.50 8.88 7.74
CA GLY A 161 -6.80 8.07 6.75
C GLY A 161 -5.47 8.70 6.37
N LEU A 162 -4.41 7.91 6.37
CA LEU A 162 -3.06 8.34 5.98
C LEU A 162 -2.60 7.55 4.75
N SER A 163 -2.08 8.26 3.75
CA SER A 163 -1.39 7.68 2.61
C SER A 163 0.04 8.22 2.56
N ILE A 164 1.01 7.31 2.51
CA ILE A 164 2.44 7.61 2.35
C ILE A 164 2.87 7.02 1.01
N ASN A 165 3.38 7.86 0.12
CA ASN A 165 3.81 7.47 -1.21
C ASN A 165 5.27 7.87 -1.38
N VAL A 166 6.11 6.94 -1.80
CA VAL A 166 7.50 7.17 -2.19
C VAL A 166 7.65 6.78 -3.65
N LYS A 167 8.32 7.63 -4.42
CA LYS A 167 8.62 7.38 -5.83
C LYS A 167 10.09 7.69 -6.08
N ILE A 168 10.75 6.83 -6.85
CA ILE A 168 12.09 7.01 -7.37
C ILE A 168 11.93 7.12 -8.90
N ASP A 169 12.35 8.21 -9.51
CA ASP A 169 12.37 8.38 -10.96
C ASP A 169 13.63 7.72 -11.56
N GLU A 170 13.49 7.18 -12.77
CA GLU A 170 14.59 6.52 -13.51
C GLU A 170 15.64 7.51 -14.03
#